data_AF-A0A381WF06-F1
#
_entry.id   AF-A0A381WF06-F1
#
_cell.length_a   1.000
_cell.length_b   1.000
_cell.length_c   1.000
_cell.angle_alpha   90.00
_cell.angle_beta   90.00
_cell.angle_gamma   90.00
#
_symmetry.space_group_name_H-M   'P 1'
#
loop_
_entity.id
_entity.type
_entity.pdbx_description
1 polymer ?
#
loop_
_entity_poly.entity_id
_entity_poly.type
_entity_poly.pdbx_seq_one_letter_code
_entity_poly.pdbx_strand_id
1 'polypeptide(L)'
;MITVLSPAKKLSTECSSNGSAYTKPVFLDHSENLVEILRSFDPIGLQSLMGISENLSELNWERFQNWTSDFSPDISRQAVYSFKGDTYTGLDADNLSEKDIIFAQDKVRILSGLYGVLKPLD
;
A
#
# COMPACT_ATOMS: atom_id res chain seq x y z
N MET A 1 -4.11 4.25 22.82
CA MET A 1 -4.06 5.38 21.87
C MET A 1 -3.68 4.82 20.52
N ILE A 2 -4.40 5.15 19.45
CA ILE A 2 -4.10 4.76 18.07
C ILE A 2 -3.80 6.03 17.27
N THR A 3 -2.73 6.00 16.48
CA THR A 3 -2.37 7.05 15.53
C THR A 3 -2.82 6.64 14.13
N VAL A 4 -3.50 7.54 13.43
CA VAL A 4 -3.99 7.30 12.06
C VAL A 4 -3.24 8.17 11.08
N LEU A 5 -2.69 7.55 10.04
CA LEU A 5 -1.96 8.20 8.96
C LEU A 5 -2.74 8.12 7.65
N SER A 6 -2.59 9.14 6.82
CA SER A 6 -3.03 9.11 5.43
C SER A 6 -2.09 8.25 4.58
N PRO A 7 -2.57 7.61 3.51
CA PRO A 7 -1.70 6.91 2.57
C PRO A 7 -0.90 7.92 1.75
N ALA A 8 0.19 7.46 1.13
CA ALA A 8 0.92 8.26 0.15
C ALA A 8 0.62 7.80 -1.28
N LYS A 9 0.64 8.74 -2.23
CA LYS A 9 0.46 8.44 -3.66
C LYS A 9 1.69 7.77 -4.28
N LYS A 10 2.88 8.09 -3.77
CA LYS A 10 4.15 7.53 -4.26
C LYS A 10 4.48 6.27 -3.46
N LEU A 11 4.83 5.22 -4.18
CA LEU A 11 5.26 3.95 -3.62
C LEU A 11 6.75 3.74 -3.90
N SER A 12 7.42 3.01 -3.02
CA SER A 12 8.77 2.51 -3.24
C SER A 12 8.77 1.51 -4.42
N THR A 13 9.81 1.55 -5.24
CA THR A 13 10.02 0.60 -6.35
C THR A 13 10.78 -0.65 -5.92
N GLU A 14 11.31 -0.65 -4.71
CA GLU A 14 12.05 -1.77 -4.13
C GLU A 14 11.08 -2.73 -3.44
N CYS A 15 11.18 -4.03 -3.75
CA CYS A 15 10.38 -5.06 -3.08
C CYS A 15 11.00 -5.55 -1.77
N SER A 16 12.30 -5.35 -1.54
CA SER A 16 12.97 -5.75 -0.30
C SER A 16 12.66 -4.80 0.85
N SER A 17 12.29 -5.35 2.00
CA SER A 17 12.15 -4.61 3.26
C SER A 17 13.16 -5.06 4.31
N ASN A 18 13.34 -4.22 5.32
CA ASN A 18 14.11 -4.55 6.50
C ASN A 18 13.26 -5.46 7.40
N GLY A 19 13.73 -6.70 7.62
CA GLY A 19 13.09 -7.67 8.51
C GLY A 19 12.17 -8.68 7.81
N SER A 20 11.91 -9.81 8.50
CA SER A 20 11.11 -10.93 7.98
C SER A 20 9.66 -10.92 8.44
N ALA A 21 9.29 -10.04 9.39
CA ALA A 21 7.95 -9.98 9.93
C ALA A 21 7.00 -9.23 8.98
N TYR A 22 5.85 -9.85 8.69
CA TYR A 22 4.76 -9.25 7.96
C TYR A 22 3.43 -9.82 8.45
N THR A 23 2.36 -9.10 8.17
CA THR A 23 0.98 -9.56 8.35
C THR A 23 0.23 -9.39 7.04
N LYS A 24 -1.02 -9.84 6.99
CA LYS A 24 -1.89 -9.63 5.82
C LYS A 24 -2.94 -8.55 6.14
N PRO A 25 -3.31 -7.71 5.16
CA PRO A 25 -4.42 -6.78 5.30
C PRO A 25 -5.71 -7.51 5.74
N VAL A 26 -6.53 -6.84 6.55
CA VAL A 26 -7.73 -7.46 7.13
C VAL A 26 -8.91 -7.50 6.14
N PHE A 27 -8.98 -6.53 5.22
CA PHE A 27 -10.12 -6.34 4.32
C PHE A 27 -9.82 -6.78 2.87
N LEU A 28 -9.13 -7.91 2.70
CA LEU A 28 -8.76 -8.42 1.37
C LEU A 28 -9.98 -8.72 0.49
N ASP A 29 -11.02 -9.32 1.04
CA ASP A 29 -12.25 -9.62 0.29
C ASP A 29 -12.88 -8.34 -0.29
N HIS A 30 -12.89 -7.24 0.47
CA HIS A 30 -13.36 -5.95 -0.03
C HIS A 30 -12.40 -5.34 -1.05
N SER A 31 -11.09 -5.53 -0.86
CA SER A 31 -10.06 -5.07 -1.81
C SER A 31 -10.23 -5.76 -3.15
N GLU A 32 -10.45 -7.07 -3.15
CA GLU A 32 -10.66 -7.88 -4.35
C GLU A 32 -11.86 -7.39 -5.15
N ASN A 33 -13.00 -7.15 -4.49
CA ASN A 33 -14.19 -6.57 -5.14
C ASN A 33 -13.88 -5.21 -5.81
N LEU A 34 -13.09 -4.35 -5.15
CA LEU A 34 -12.69 -3.07 -5.74
C LEU A 34 -11.74 -3.25 -6.92
N VAL A 35 -10.78 -4.18 -6.83
CA VAL A 35 -9.85 -4.48 -7.92
C VAL A 35 -10.59 -5.05 -9.13
N GLU A 36 -11.57 -5.94 -8.94
CA GLU A 36 -12.38 -6.47 -10.05
C GLU A 36 -13.10 -5.37 -10.82
N ILE A 37 -13.68 -4.40 -10.10
CA ILE A 37 -14.30 -3.22 -10.72
C ILE A 37 -13.24 -2.43 -11.51
N LEU A 38 -12.10 -2.14 -10.88
CA LEU A 38 -11.02 -1.34 -11.49
C LEU A 38 -10.37 -2.03 -12.70
N ARG A 39 -10.31 -3.36 -12.73
CA ARG A 39 -9.80 -4.17 -13.85
C ARG A 39 -10.65 -4.05 -15.12
N SER A 40 -11.93 -3.72 -14.99
CA SER A 40 -12.84 -3.53 -16.12
C SER A 40 -12.61 -2.21 -16.86
N PHE A 41 -11.90 -1.26 -16.26
CA PHE A 41 -11.55 0.01 -16.89
C PHE A 41 -10.33 -0.15 -17.81
N ASP A 42 -10.31 0.62 -18.89
CA ASP A 42 -9.12 0.84 -19.71
C ASP A 42 -8.27 2.00 -19.13
N PRO A 43 -7.03 2.19 -19.60
CA PRO A 43 -6.18 3.28 -19.13
C PRO A 43 -6.83 4.67 -19.28
N ILE A 44 -7.63 4.91 -20.33
CA ILE A 44 -8.33 6.18 -20.54
C ILE A 44 -9.43 6.39 -19.50
N GLY A 45 -10.21 5.35 -19.21
CA GLY A 45 -11.23 5.35 -18.17
C GLY A 45 -10.64 5.62 -16.78
N LEU A 46 -9.52 4.97 -16.45
CA LEU A 46 -8.80 5.23 -15.19
C LEU A 46 -8.24 6.66 -15.13
N GLN A 47 -7.74 7.18 -16.25
CA GLN A 47 -7.26 8.55 -16.34
C GLN A 47 -8.35 9.55 -15.97
N SER A 48 -9.55 9.39 -16.55
CA SER A 48 -10.71 10.25 -16.28
C SER A 48 -11.22 10.08 -14.85
N LEU A 49 -11.34 8.84 -14.36
CA LEU A 49 -11.84 8.53 -13.03
C LEU A 49 -10.96 9.11 -11.92
N MET A 50 -9.63 8.98 -12.06
CA MET A 50 -8.67 9.37 -11.02
C MET A 50 -8.10 10.78 -11.20
N GLY A 51 -8.34 11.41 -12.36
CA GLY A 51 -7.77 12.72 -12.68
C GLY A 51 -6.25 12.72 -12.74
N ILE A 52 -5.66 11.67 -13.34
CA ILE A 52 -4.20 11.44 -13.42
C ILE A 52 -3.69 11.62 -14.86
N SER A 53 -2.37 11.61 -15.05
CA SER A 53 -1.77 11.61 -16.39
C SER A 53 -1.90 10.25 -17.07
N GLU A 54 -1.76 10.22 -18.39
CA GLU A 54 -1.76 9.01 -19.21
C GLU A 54 -0.73 7.98 -18.72
N ASN A 55 0.53 8.38 -18.54
CA ASN A 55 1.57 7.47 -18.01
C ASN A 55 1.21 6.87 -16.65
N LEU A 56 0.52 7.64 -15.79
CA LEU A 56 0.08 7.14 -14.49
C LEU A 56 -1.15 6.22 -14.62
N SER A 57 -2.03 6.47 -15.59
CA SER A 57 -3.19 5.62 -15.79
C SER A 57 -2.81 4.27 -16.37
N GLU A 58 -1.86 4.23 -17.32
CA GLU A 58 -1.27 2.98 -17.83
C GLU A 58 -0.60 2.18 -16.69
N LEU A 59 0.24 2.84 -15.89
CA LEU A 59 0.90 2.21 -14.75
C LEU A 59 -0.10 1.63 -13.73
N ASN A 60 -1.16 2.38 -13.41
CA ASN A 60 -2.16 1.89 -12.45
C ASN A 60 -3.04 0.79 -13.06
N TRP A 61 -3.35 0.87 -14.36
CA TRP A 61 -4.02 -0.21 -15.07
C TRP A 61 -3.23 -1.51 -14.96
N GLU A 62 -1.94 -1.50 -15.29
CA GLU A 62 -1.06 -2.67 -15.14
C GLU A 62 -1.01 -3.18 -13.70
N ARG A 63 -0.96 -2.29 -12.71
CA ARG A 63 -1.00 -2.67 -11.29
C ARG A 63 -2.30 -3.39 -10.93
N PHE A 64 -3.45 -2.92 -11.40
CA PHE A 64 -4.72 -3.60 -11.14
C PHE A 64 -4.80 -4.95 -11.86
N GLN A 65 -4.27 -5.07 -13.08
CA GLN A 65 -4.19 -6.36 -13.77
C GLN A 65 -3.32 -7.36 -12.99
N ASN A 66 -2.15 -6.93 -12.53
CA ASN A 66 -1.19 -7.77 -11.81
C ASN A 66 -1.48 -7.96 -10.31
N TRP A 67 -2.52 -7.32 -9.77
CA TRP A 67 -2.86 -7.43 -8.36
C TRP A 67 -3.29 -8.86 -7.99
N THR A 68 -2.88 -9.33 -6.82
CA THR A 68 -3.29 -10.63 -6.27
C THR A 68 -3.54 -10.50 -4.78
N SER A 69 -4.46 -11.29 -4.24
CA SER A 69 -4.69 -11.40 -2.80
C SER A 69 -3.68 -12.33 -2.10
N ASP A 70 -2.92 -13.13 -2.87
CA ASP A 70 -1.89 -14.02 -2.33
C ASP A 70 -0.55 -13.31 -2.18
N PHE A 71 -0.45 -12.44 -1.18
CA PHE A 71 0.77 -11.70 -0.89
C PHE A 71 1.87 -12.59 -0.31
N SER A 72 3.05 -12.55 -0.94
CA SER A 72 4.30 -13.12 -0.45
C SER A 72 5.40 -12.06 -0.40
N PRO A 73 6.45 -12.23 0.42
CA PRO A 73 7.57 -11.29 0.50
C PRO A 73 8.31 -11.04 -0.82
N ASP A 74 8.16 -11.93 -1.81
CA ASP A 74 8.81 -11.78 -3.12
C ASP A 74 8.08 -10.80 -4.05
N ILE A 75 6.77 -10.63 -3.84
CA ILE A 75 5.90 -9.83 -4.72
C ILE A 75 5.23 -8.66 -3.99
N SER A 76 5.42 -8.55 -2.68
CA SER A 76 4.79 -7.54 -1.84
C SER A 76 5.76 -7.02 -0.78
N ARG A 77 5.50 -5.79 -0.32
CA ARG A 77 6.30 -5.10 0.68
C ARG A 77 5.37 -4.42 1.69
N GLN A 78 5.75 -4.48 2.96
CA GLN A 78 4.94 -3.95 4.06
C GLN A 78 4.64 -2.46 3.87
N ALA A 79 3.43 -2.05 4.25
CA ALA A 79 2.88 -0.73 4.04
C ALA A 79 3.81 0.40 4.53
N VAL A 80 4.41 0.24 5.71
CA VAL A 80 5.27 1.26 6.33
C VAL A 80 6.54 1.55 5.53
N TYR A 81 7.05 0.56 4.80
CA TYR A 81 8.23 0.70 3.94
C TYR A 81 7.88 1.05 2.49
N SER A 82 6.64 0.75 2.08
CA SER A 82 6.14 0.96 0.73
C SER A 82 5.72 2.39 0.45
N PHE A 83 5.05 3.06 1.38
CA PHE A 83 4.60 4.44 1.18
C PHE A 83 5.76 5.44 1.25
N LYS A 84 5.85 6.33 0.27
CA LYS A 84 6.85 7.40 0.21
C LYS A 84 6.16 8.77 0.05
N GLY A 85 6.48 9.71 0.92
CA GLY A 85 5.92 11.06 0.96
C GLY A 85 6.26 11.72 2.29
N ASP A 86 5.99 13.02 2.45
CA ASP A 86 6.51 13.81 3.58
C ASP A 86 6.25 13.19 4.97
N THR A 87 5.04 12.65 5.19
CA THR A 87 4.70 11.92 6.43
C THR A 87 5.57 10.69 6.65
N TYR A 88 5.86 9.92 5.60
CA TYR A 88 6.64 8.69 5.66
C TYR A 88 8.15 8.96 5.66
N THR A 89 8.59 10.06 5.03
CA THR A 89 9.94 10.58 5.17
C THR A 89 10.21 11.06 6.59
N GLY A 90 9.24 11.71 7.24
CA GLY A 90 9.35 12.08 8.65
C GLY A 90 9.24 10.89 9.61
N LEU A 91 8.50 9.84 9.25
CA LEU A 91 8.44 8.59 10.01
C LEU A 91 9.75 7.82 9.97
N ASP A 92 10.48 7.93 8.85
CA ASP A 92 11.81 7.35 8.65
C ASP A 92 11.90 5.87 9.05
N ALA A 93 10.94 5.08 8.55
CA ALA A 93 10.74 3.70 8.97
C ALA A 93 11.96 2.80 8.77
N ASP A 94 12.80 3.11 7.78
CA ASP A 94 14.00 2.35 7.46
C ASP A 94 15.08 2.44 8.58
N ASN A 95 15.02 3.48 9.42
CA ASN A 95 15.94 3.70 10.56
C ASN A 95 15.34 3.32 11.93
N LEU A 96 14.09 2.84 11.97
CA LEU A 96 13.44 2.40 13.21
C LEU A 96 13.97 1.04 13.67
N SER A 97 14.05 0.83 14.99
CA SER A 97 14.39 -0.48 15.54
C SER A 97 13.24 -1.46 15.39
N GLU A 98 13.51 -2.77 15.45
CA GLU A 98 12.47 -3.80 15.41
C GLU A 98 11.42 -3.60 16.53
N LYS A 99 11.83 -3.10 17.70
CA LYS A 99 10.91 -2.77 18.80
C LYS A 99 9.97 -1.62 18.44
N ASP A 100 10.49 -0.59 17.77
CA ASP A 100 9.68 0.56 17.34
C ASP A 100 8.69 0.15 16.25
N ILE A 101 9.10 -0.74 15.35
CA ILE A 101 8.24 -1.32 14.32
C ILE A 101 7.12 -2.17 14.94
N ILE A 102 7.42 -3.00 15.93
CA ILE A 102 6.40 -3.78 16.67
C ILE A 102 5.46 -2.84 17.43
N PHE A 103 5.98 -1.77 18.04
CA PHE A 103 5.15 -0.76 18.69
C PHE A 103 4.22 -0.07 17.68
N ALA A 104 4.75 0.33 16.51
CA ALA A 104 3.97 0.92 15.43
C ALA A 104 2.90 -0.06 14.93
N GLN A 105 3.22 -1.35 14.81
CA GLN A 105 2.27 -2.37 14.37
C GLN A 105 1.02 -2.41 15.25
N ASP A 106 1.18 -2.24 16.56
CA ASP A 106 0.05 -2.18 17.51
C ASP A 106 -0.65 -0.82 17.49
N LYS A 107 0.10 0.29 17.35
CA LYS A 107 -0.40 1.65 17.61
C LYS A 107 -0.72 2.50 16.38
N VAL A 108 -0.29 2.13 15.19
CA VAL A 108 -0.42 2.94 13.96
C VAL A 108 -1.36 2.24 12.98
N ARG A 109 -2.23 3.02 12.33
CA ARG A 109 -3.06 2.57 11.23
C ARG A 109 -2.93 3.54 10.05
N ILE A 110 -2.82 2.99 8.85
CA ILE A 110 -2.75 3.75 7.60
C ILE A 110 -4.09 3.55 6.89
N LEU A 111 -4.82 4.64 6.64
CA LEU A 111 -6.04 4.55 5.83
C LEU A 111 -5.68 4.26 4.38
N SER A 112 -6.47 3.45 3.70
CA SER A 112 -6.25 3.09 2.30
C SER A 112 -7.58 2.99 1.57
N GLY A 113 -7.67 3.62 0.39
CA GLY A 113 -8.86 3.52 -0.45
C GLY A 113 -9.09 2.09 -0.96
N LEU A 114 -8.02 1.33 -1.19
CA LEU A 114 -8.12 -0.04 -1.68
C LEU A 114 -8.25 -1.06 -0.54
N TYR A 115 -7.41 -0.91 0.49
CA TYR A 115 -7.28 -1.90 1.56
C TYR A 115 -8.10 -1.55 2.82
N GLY A 116 -8.82 -0.43 2.81
CA GLY A 116 -9.53 0.13 3.96
C GLY A 116 -8.57 0.65 5.03
N VAL A 117 -8.01 -0.28 5.82
CA VAL A 117 -7.07 0.03 6.90
C VAL A 117 -5.90 -0.95 6.83
N LEU A 118 -4.69 -0.41 6.82
CA LEU A 118 -3.44 -1.16 6.90
C LEU A 118 -2.76 -0.94 8.24
N LYS A 119 -2.16 -1.98 8.79
CA LYS A 119 -1.12 -1.88 9.81
C LYS A 119 0.24 -1.67 9.14
N PRO A 120 1.25 -1.14 9.85
CA PRO A 120 2.60 -0.96 9.33
C PRO A 120 3.21 -2.17 8.60
N LEU A 121 2.99 -3.38 9.13
CA LEU A 121 3.53 -4.64 8.60
C LEU A 121 2.55 -5.40 7.68
N ASP A 122 1.39 -4.83 7.36
CA ASP A 122 0.49 -5.39 6.34
C ASP A 122 1.03 -5.18 4.93
#